data_AF-A0A5C8ERH3-F1
#
_entry.id   AF-A0A5C8ERH3-F1
#
_cell.length_a   1.000
_cell.length_b   1.000
_cell.length_c   1.000
_cell.angle_alpha   90.00
_cell.angle_beta   90.00
_cell.angle_gamma   90.00
#
_symmetry.space_group_name_H-M   'P 1'
#
loop_
_entity.id
_entity.type
_entity.pdbx_description
1 polymer ?
#
loop_
_entity_poly.entity_id
_entity_poly.type
_entity_poly.pdbx_seq_one_letter_code
_entity_poly.pdbx_strand_id
1 'polypeptide(L)'
;MINHKINLLEKKINSELNRLNKKSEEIEILKSSIINNLNKNLKELKNKKLKKLREEKKLIYDNLLELKKDFSEIKKEYKKANKKTSDKKENIITYKTITSQRVLTLMAEYNRKANRMLINIFRDIQKINESDLYKETRSYFKSLINSFTHIIKTDIYFFSILRKYSSKKIIANEDILTYLNDNFLFNKPIDANLDTLFDTRKKLDDIIIDIINSIDDYNVIIKIDFADDMLKKPIYHIIMHELNHNTHHRGEISAMLDMMGYINDYSNLITII
;
A
#
# COMPACT_ATOMS: atom_id res chain seq x y z
N MET A 1 -54.79 37.53 -45.46
CA MET A 1 -54.80 36.54 -44.35
C MET A 1 -53.42 35.95 -44.04
N ILE A 2 -52.60 35.63 -45.04
CA ILE A 2 -51.25 35.04 -44.86
C ILE A 2 -50.23 36.06 -44.31
N ASN A 3 -50.15 37.28 -44.86
CA ASN A 3 -49.20 38.31 -44.38
C ASN A 3 -49.40 38.69 -42.90
N HIS A 4 -50.63 38.68 -42.40
CA HIS A 4 -50.90 38.92 -40.98
C HIS A 4 -50.36 37.78 -40.09
N LYS A 5 -50.48 36.53 -40.54
CA LYS A 5 -49.91 35.37 -39.83
C LYS A 5 -48.37 35.42 -39.82
N ILE A 6 -47.75 35.81 -40.93
CA ILE A 6 -46.30 36.00 -41.05
C ILE A 6 -45.83 37.07 -40.04
N ASN A 7 -46.45 38.26 -40.06
CA ASN A 7 -46.08 39.34 -39.13
C ASN A 7 -46.27 38.94 -37.65
N LEU A 8 -47.29 38.14 -37.32
CA LEU A 8 -47.49 37.63 -35.97
C LEU A 8 -46.40 36.63 -35.57
N LEU A 9 -45.97 35.78 -36.51
CA LEU A 9 -44.89 34.83 -36.30
C LEU A 9 -43.55 35.54 -36.09
N GLU A 10 -43.23 36.54 -36.93
CA GLU A 10 -42.02 37.35 -36.80
C GLU A 10 -41.94 38.06 -35.46
N LYS A 11 -43.06 38.63 -34.97
CA LYS A 11 -43.12 39.24 -33.63
C LYS A 11 -42.85 38.21 -32.53
N LYS A 12 -43.40 37.00 -32.63
CA LYS A 12 -43.15 35.93 -31.66
C LYS A 12 -41.70 35.47 -31.69
N ILE A 13 -41.13 35.25 -32.89
CA ILE A 13 -39.73 34.87 -33.09
C ILE A 13 -38.80 35.93 -32.48
N ASN A 14 -39.03 37.21 -32.78
CA ASN A 14 -38.23 38.31 -32.21
C ASN A 14 -38.37 38.39 -30.68
N SER A 15 -39.56 38.16 -30.14
CA SER A 15 -39.76 38.12 -28.69
C SER A 15 -39.00 36.98 -28.03
N GLU A 16 -38.98 35.79 -28.63
CA GLU A 16 -38.24 34.63 -28.11
C GLU A 16 -36.73 34.80 -28.28
N LEU A 17 -36.26 35.37 -29.39
CA LEU A 17 -34.85 35.75 -29.58
C LEU A 17 -34.38 36.72 -28.48
N ASN A 18 -35.18 37.73 -28.13
CA ASN A 18 -34.85 38.65 -27.06
C ASN A 18 -34.78 37.96 -25.68
N ARG A 19 -35.70 37.02 -25.41
CA ARG A 19 -35.66 36.20 -24.18
C ARG A 19 -34.41 35.32 -24.13
N LEU A 20 -34.06 34.69 -25.25
CA LEU A 20 -32.87 33.86 -25.37
C LEU A 20 -31.60 34.68 -25.14
N ASN A 21 -31.47 35.85 -25.77
CA ASN A 21 -30.32 36.74 -25.58
C ASN A 21 -30.16 37.16 -24.13
N LYS A 22 -31.26 37.57 -23.47
CA LYS A 22 -31.23 37.92 -22.04
C LYS A 22 -30.80 36.74 -21.16
N LYS A 23 -31.27 35.51 -21.48
CA LYS A 23 -30.84 34.31 -20.75
C LYS A 23 -29.37 33.97 -20.97
N SER A 24 -28.86 34.16 -22.17
CA SER A 24 -27.43 34.00 -22.47
C SER A 24 -26.56 34.98 -21.67
N GLU A 25 -26.97 36.24 -21.56
CA GLU A 25 -26.29 37.24 -20.71
C GLU A 25 -26.30 36.85 -19.23
N GLU A 26 -27.44 36.40 -18.69
CA GLU A 26 -27.54 35.91 -17.31
C GLU A 26 -26.58 34.73 -17.05
N ILE A 27 -26.44 33.80 -18.01
CA ILE A 27 -25.51 32.67 -17.93
C ILE A 27 -24.06 33.14 -17.90
N GLU A 28 -23.68 34.10 -18.75
CA GLU A 28 -22.29 34.60 -18.80
C GLU A 28 -21.91 35.38 -17.52
N ILE A 29 -22.85 36.14 -16.95
CA ILE A 29 -22.66 36.78 -15.64
C ILE A 29 -22.44 35.72 -14.56
N LEU A 30 -23.26 34.67 -14.53
CA LEU A 30 -23.14 33.59 -13.55
C LEU A 30 -21.80 32.84 -13.70
N LYS A 31 -21.39 32.50 -14.92
CA LYS A 31 -20.09 31.87 -15.19
C LYS A 31 -18.94 32.72 -14.69
N SER A 32 -18.95 34.02 -14.99
CA SER A 32 -17.91 34.96 -14.56
C SER A 32 -17.83 35.06 -13.03
N SER A 33 -18.98 35.10 -12.34
CA SER A 33 -19.04 35.09 -10.88
C SER A 33 -18.46 33.81 -10.26
N ILE A 34 -18.81 32.63 -10.82
CA ILE A 34 -18.28 31.34 -10.37
C ILE A 34 -16.76 31.28 -10.53
N ILE A 35 -16.24 31.67 -11.69
CA ILE A 35 -14.79 31.68 -11.99
C ILE A 35 -14.05 32.58 -10.99
N ASN A 36 -14.57 33.78 -10.72
CA ASN A 36 -13.97 34.72 -9.78
C ASN A 36 -13.92 34.14 -8.35
N ASN A 37 -15.01 33.51 -7.89
CA ASN A 37 -15.05 32.87 -6.57
C ASN A 37 -14.08 31.69 -6.47
N LEU A 38 -14.00 30.84 -7.49
CA LEU A 38 -13.05 29.73 -7.53
C LEU A 38 -11.60 30.22 -7.47
N ASN A 39 -11.26 31.26 -8.25
CA ASN A 39 -9.92 31.85 -8.25
C ASN A 39 -9.55 32.45 -6.88
N LYS A 40 -10.51 33.12 -6.22
CA LYS A 40 -10.32 33.67 -4.87
C LYS A 40 -10.06 32.55 -3.86
N ASN A 41 -10.89 31.50 -3.84
CA ASN A 41 -10.75 30.37 -2.93
C ASN A 41 -9.44 29.61 -3.15
N LEU A 42 -9.05 29.41 -4.41
CA LEU A 42 -7.79 28.75 -4.77
C LEU A 42 -6.57 29.55 -4.28
N LYS A 43 -6.60 30.88 -4.41
CA LYS A 43 -5.55 31.77 -3.89
C LYS A 43 -5.45 31.71 -2.38
N GLU A 44 -6.59 31.72 -1.67
CA GLU A 44 -6.63 31.63 -0.22
C GLU A 44 -6.10 30.28 0.29
N LEU A 45 -6.52 29.18 -0.34
CA LEU A 45 -6.05 27.84 0.01
C LEU A 45 -4.54 27.68 -0.20
N LYS A 46 -4.01 28.18 -1.34
CA LYS A 46 -2.56 28.19 -1.61
C LYS A 46 -1.80 28.99 -0.56
N ASN A 47 -2.28 30.18 -0.18
CA ASN A 47 -1.66 31.01 0.83
C ASN A 47 -1.67 30.35 2.22
N LYS A 48 -2.79 29.75 2.61
CA LYS A 48 -2.91 29.03 3.89
C LYS A 48 -1.96 27.83 3.97
N LYS A 49 -1.89 27.03 2.89
CA LYS A 49 -0.96 25.88 2.81
C LYS A 49 0.50 26.34 2.83
N LEU A 50 0.84 27.41 2.10
CA LEU A 50 2.20 27.97 2.09
C LEU A 50 2.60 28.52 3.46
N LYS A 51 1.69 29.18 4.18
CA LYS A 51 1.92 29.65 5.55
C LYS A 51 2.26 28.50 6.49
N LYS A 52 1.44 27.43 6.48
CA LYS A 52 1.67 26.23 7.30
C LYS A 52 3.02 25.57 7.00
N LEU A 53 3.37 25.41 5.72
CA LEU A 53 4.67 24.84 5.32
C LEU A 53 5.85 25.70 5.77
N ARG A 54 5.71 27.04 5.79
CA ARG A 54 6.75 27.95 6.29
C ARG A 54 6.92 27.83 7.81
N GLU A 55 5.83 27.69 8.55
CA GLU A 55 5.85 27.48 10.00
C GLU A 55 6.51 26.13 10.35
N GLU A 56 6.12 25.04 9.67
CA GLU A 56 6.73 23.72 9.84
C GLU A 56 8.23 23.74 9.50
N LYS A 57 8.61 24.38 8.39
CA LYS A 57 10.03 24.53 8.02
C LYS A 57 10.82 25.28 9.09
N LYS A 58 10.25 26.34 9.69
CA LYS A 58 10.89 27.09 10.76
C LYS A 58 11.09 26.22 12.00
N LEU A 59 10.06 25.48 12.42
CA LEU A 59 10.14 24.57 13.56
C LEU A 59 11.23 23.50 13.38
N ILE A 60 11.31 22.89 12.19
CA ILE A 60 12.36 21.92 11.86
C ILE A 60 13.75 22.55 11.96
N TYR A 61 13.91 23.77 11.45
CA TYR A 61 15.17 24.49 11.50
C TYR A 61 15.61 24.82 12.93
N ASP A 62 14.68 25.28 13.76
CA ASP A 62 14.93 25.60 15.17
C ASP A 62 15.35 24.33 15.95
N ASN A 63 14.64 23.21 15.74
CA ASN A 63 15.00 21.90 16.33
C ASN A 63 16.39 21.42 15.88
N LEU A 64 16.75 21.60 14.61
CA LEU A 64 18.08 21.25 14.11
C LEU A 64 19.19 22.11 14.75
N LEU A 65 18.89 23.36 15.08
CA LEU A 65 19.84 24.26 15.74
C LEU A 65 20.09 23.83 17.18
N GLU A 66 19.04 23.41 17.88
CA GLU A 66 19.10 22.87 19.24
C GLU A 66 19.88 21.56 19.28
N LEU A 67 19.53 20.58 18.43
CA LEU A 67 20.26 19.31 18.33
C LEU A 67 21.75 19.50 18.02
N LYS A 68 22.12 20.51 17.22
CA LYS A 68 23.53 20.84 16.96
C LYS A 68 24.26 21.37 18.19
N LYS A 69 23.57 22.13 19.05
CA LYS A 69 24.14 22.60 20.33
C LYS A 69 24.35 21.43 21.27
N ASP A 70 23.33 20.59 21.45
CA ASP A 70 23.40 19.39 22.30
C ASP A 70 24.54 18.47 21.85
N PHE A 71 24.64 18.23 20.53
CA PHE A 71 25.73 17.42 19.98
C PHE A 71 27.12 18.03 20.25
N SER A 72 27.25 19.36 20.19
CA SER A 72 28.49 20.06 20.51
C SER A 72 28.85 19.95 22.00
N GLU A 73 27.86 20.03 22.88
CA GLU A 73 28.04 19.86 24.33
C GLU A 73 28.44 18.43 24.68
N ILE A 74 27.71 17.43 24.17
CA ILE A 74 28.06 16.01 24.33
C ILE A 74 29.47 15.74 23.81
N LYS A 75 29.86 16.31 22.67
CA LYS A 75 31.22 16.15 22.12
C LYS A 75 32.30 16.79 23.01
N LYS A 76 32.00 17.90 23.69
CA LYS A 76 32.90 18.51 24.68
C LYS A 76 33.00 17.67 25.94
N GLU A 77 31.89 17.13 26.43
CA GLU A 77 31.86 16.20 27.57
C GLU A 77 32.64 14.92 27.28
N TYR A 78 32.43 14.31 26.11
CA TYR A 78 33.18 13.15 25.64
C TYR A 78 34.70 13.42 25.59
N LYS A 79 35.12 14.58 25.06
CA LYS A 79 36.55 14.97 25.05
C LYS A 79 37.12 15.22 26.46
N LYS A 80 36.31 15.68 27.42
CA LYS A 80 36.73 15.88 28.81
C LYS A 80 36.82 14.55 29.56
N ALA A 81 35.88 13.63 29.33
CA ALA A 81 35.90 12.27 29.89
C ALA A 81 37.13 11.49 29.41
N ASN A 82 37.46 11.57 28.12
CA ASN A 82 38.61 10.88 27.53
C ASN A 82 39.97 11.54 27.78
N LYS A 83 40.03 12.67 28.51
CA LYS A 83 41.29 13.27 28.99
C LYS A 83 41.69 12.79 30.39
N LYS A 84 40.85 11.98 31.07
CA LYS A 84 41.10 11.48 32.45
C LYS A 84 41.29 9.96 32.57
N THR A 85 41.44 9.24 31.47
CA THR A 85 41.74 7.81 31.49
C THR A 85 42.62 7.44 30.31
N SER A 86 43.93 7.55 30.48
CA SER A 86 44.83 6.54 29.95
C SER A 86 44.64 5.28 30.78
N ASP A 87 44.54 4.13 30.11
CA ASP A 87 44.41 2.78 30.67
C ASP A 87 43.06 2.38 31.27
N LYS A 88 42.03 2.27 30.41
CA LYS A 88 41.05 1.17 30.54
C LYS A 88 40.69 0.65 29.15
N LYS A 89 40.90 -0.65 28.93
CA LYS A 89 40.35 -1.40 27.78
C LYS A 89 38.84 -1.12 27.71
N GLU A 90 38.41 -0.46 26.64
CA GLU A 90 36.99 -0.32 26.33
C GLU A 90 36.43 -1.71 26.05
N ASN A 91 35.64 -2.22 26.99
CA ASN A 91 34.64 -3.23 26.66
C ASN A 91 33.62 -2.53 25.77
N ILE A 92 33.78 -2.71 24.46
CA ILE A 92 32.77 -2.34 23.47
C ILE A 92 31.50 -3.11 23.84
N ILE A 93 30.53 -2.41 24.42
CA ILE A 93 29.16 -2.92 24.53
C ILE A 93 28.63 -2.95 23.09
N THR A 94 28.76 -4.10 22.45
CA THR A 94 28.11 -4.39 21.17
C THR A 94 26.62 -4.46 21.43
N TYR A 95 25.89 -3.38 21.14
CA TYR A 95 24.46 -3.48 20.93
C TYR A 95 24.23 -4.48 19.81
N LYS A 96 23.51 -5.58 20.10
CA LYS A 96 23.14 -6.56 19.08
C LYS A 96 22.10 -5.91 18.18
N THR A 97 22.56 -5.21 17.14
CA THR A 97 21.68 -4.61 16.13
C THR A 97 20.82 -5.72 15.52
N ILE A 98 19.51 -5.58 15.60
CA ILE A 98 18.61 -6.47 14.88
C ILE A 98 18.81 -6.18 13.39
N THR A 99 19.24 -7.19 12.64
CA THR A 99 19.43 -7.05 11.19
C THR A 99 18.07 -6.94 10.50
N SER A 100 18.00 -6.22 9.38
CA SER A 100 16.80 -6.16 8.53
C SER A 100 16.32 -7.57 8.18
N GLN A 101 17.24 -8.49 7.85
CA GLN A 101 16.95 -9.90 7.63
C GLN A 101 16.11 -10.51 8.75
N ARG A 102 16.51 -10.32 10.01
CA ARG A 102 15.83 -10.94 11.15
C ARG A 102 14.39 -10.45 11.31
N VAL A 103 14.15 -9.16 11.14
CA VAL A 103 12.78 -8.60 11.21
C VAL A 103 11.92 -9.08 10.03
N LEU A 104 12.48 -9.05 8.82
CA LEU A 104 11.77 -9.48 7.62
C LEU A 104 11.44 -10.98 7.68
N THR A 105 12.37 -11.80 8.17
CA THR A 105 12.16 -13.24 8.35
C THR A 105 11.10 -13.51 9.41
N LEU A 106 11.11 -12.79 10.53
CA LEU A 106 10.07 -12.88 11.55
C LEU A 106 8.68 -12.62 10.96
N MET A 107 8.53 -11.53 10.20
CA MET A 107 7.25 -11.18 9.56
C MET A 107 6.83 -12.19 8.48
N ALA A 108 7.78 -12.74 7.72
CA ALA A 108 7.49 -13.77 6.72
C ALA A 108 7.05 -15.09 7.35
N GLU A 109 7.71 -15.50 8.43
CA GLU A 109 7.33 -16.67 9.23
C GLU A 109 5.95 -16.51 9.86
N TYR A 110 5.65 -15.31 10.37
CA TYR A 110 4.32 -14.97 10.86
C TYR A 110 3.28 -15.09 9.75
N ASN A 111 3.52 -14.49 8.58
CA ASN A 111 2.63 -14.59 7.43
C ASN A 111 2.38 -16.05 7.03
N ARG A 112 3.43 -16.88 6.96
CA ARG A 112 3.32 -18.32 6.67
C ARG A 112 2.39 -19.04 7.64
N LYS A 113 2.58 -18.85 8.95
CA LYS A 113 1.75 -19.50 9.96
C LYS A 113 0.30 -18.98 9.91
N ALA A 114 0.11 -17.67 9.82
CA ALA A 114 -1.22 -17.05 9.69
C ALA A 114 -1.97 -17.55 8.44
N ASN A 115 -1.29 -17.64 7.29
CA ASN A 115 -1.84 -18.16 6.05
C ASN A 115 -2.25 -19.64 6.18
N ARG A 116 -1.45 -20.47 6.85
CA ARG A 116 -1.78 -21.88 7.12
C ARG A 116 -3.00 -22.03 8.04
N MET A 117 -3.09 -21.21 9.09
CA MET A 117 -4.27 -21.19 9.97
C MET A 117 -5.53 -20.74 9.22
N LEU A 118 -5.41 -19.70 8.39
CA LEU A 118 -6.52 -19.23 7.56
C LEU A 118 -6.98 -20.30 6.56
N ILE A 119 -6.05 -21.02 5.93
CA ILE A 119 -6.39 -22.17 5.06
C ILE A 119 -7.19 -23.22 5.85
N ASN A 120 -6.82 -23.53 7.09
CA ASN A 120 -7.57 -24.49 7.90
C ASN A 120 -9.00 -24.00 8.18
N ILE A 121 -9.18 -22.71 8.49
CA ILE A 121 -10.51 -22.11 8.64
C ILE A 121 -11.31 -22.24 7.35
N PHE A 122 -10.72 -21.94 6.19
CA PHE A 122 -11.38 -22.12 4.91
C PHE A 122 -11.78 -23.57 4.65
N ARG A 123 -10.95 -24.54 5.04
CA ARG A 123 -11.30 -25.97 4.95
C ARG A 123 -12.47 -26.35 5.84
N ASP A 124 -12.58 -25.76 7.02
CA ASP A 124 -13.69 -26.04 7.91
C ASP A 124 -14.99 -25.41 7.39
N ILE A 125 -14.92 -24.18 6.85
CA ILE A 125 -16.05 -23.57 6.12
C ILE A 125 -16.43 -24.43 4.92
N GLN A 126 -15.47 -24.93 4.14
CA GLN A 126 -15.72 -25.79 2.98
C GLN A 126 -16.57 -27.03 3.36
N LYS A 127 -16.27 -27.66 4.50
CA LYS A 127 -17.03 -28.82 5.00
C LYS A 127 -18.45 -28.47 5.46
N ILE A 128 -18.64 -27.25 5.99
CA ILE A 128 -19.94 -26.78 6.51
C ILE A 128 -20.82 -26.26 5.36
N ASN A 129 -20.31 -25.30 4.60
CA ASN A 129 -20.96 -24.67 3.47
C ASN A 129 -19.91 -23.98 2.58
N GLU A 130 -19.43 -24.69 1.55
CA GLU A 130 -18.43 -24.16 0.61
C GLU A 130 -18.87 -22.84 -0.07
N SER A 131 -20.18 -22.63 -0.28
CA SER A 131 -20.68 -21.40 -0.92
C SER A 131 -20.34 -20.13 -0.14
N ASP A 132 -20.12 -20.20 1.18
CA ASP A 132 -19.73 -19.04 2.00
C ASP A 132 -18.33 -18.53 1.67
N LEU A 133 -17.42 -19.39 1.17
CA LEU A 133 -16.09 -18.99 0.71
C LEU A 133 -16.13 -18.01 -0.47
N TYR A 134 -17.19 -18.13 -1.29
CA TYR A 134 -17.39 -17.35 -2.50
C TYR A 134 -18.46 -16.26 -2.35
N LYS A 135 -19.11 -16.18 -1.18
CA LYS A 135 -20.19 -15.24 -0.92
C LYS A 135 -19.71 -13.80 -1.08
N GLU A 136 -20.48 -13.02 -1.84
CA GLU A 136 -20.20 -11.59 -2.02
C GLU A 136 -20.44 -10.81 -0.73
N THR A 137 -19.51 -9.93 -0.45
CA THR A 137 -19.48 -8.98 0.66
C THR A 137 -19.20 -7.59 0.11
N ARG A 138 -19.18 -6.59 0.98
CA ARG A 138 -18.83 -5.21 0.61
C ARG A 138 -17.32 -4.93 0.65
N SER A 139 -16.49 -5.97 0.80
CA SER A 139 -15.04 -5.82 0.73
C SER A 139 -14.58 -5.49 -0.69
N TYR A 140 -13.34 -5.00 -0.85
CA TYR A 140 -12.83 -4.58 -2.15
C TYR A 140 -12.78 -5.74 -3.16
N PHE A 141 -12.30 -6.91 -2.72
CA PHE A 141 -12.25 -8.13 -3.56
C PHE A 141 -13.52 -8.97 -3.50
N LYS A 142 -14.54 -8.50 -2.77
CA LYS A 142 -15.88 -9.06 -2.65
C LYS A 142 -16.01 -10.38 -1.89
N SER A 143 -15.04 -11.29 -1.87
CA SER A 143 -15.19 -12.58 -1.17
C SER A 143 -13.91 -13.03 -0.47
N LEU A 144 -14.05 -14.01 0.44
CA LEU A 144 -12.92 -14.60 1.18
C LEU A 144 -11.86 -15.14 0.21
N ILE A 145 -12.29 -15.93 -0.78
CA ILE A 145 -11.38 -16.52 -1.77
C ILE A 145 -10.77 -15.48 -2.70
N ASN A 146 -11.52 -14.45 -3.10
CA ASN A 146 -10.96 -13.40 -3.95
C ASN A 146 -9.91 -12.58 -3.22
N SER A 147 -10.14 -12.18 -1.95
CA SER A 147 -9.14 -11.46 -1.15
C SER A 147 -7.90 -12.33 -0.91
N PHE A 148 -8.07 -13.62 -0.64
CA PHE A 148 -6.95 -14.55 -0.47
C PHE A 148 -6.17 -14.79 -1.76
N THR A 149 -6.88 -14.87 -2.89
CA THR A 149 -6.28 -14.99 -4.22
C THR A 149 -5.47 -13.74 -4.57
N HIS A 150 -5.98 -12.55 -4.24
CA HIS A 150 -5.24 -11.30 -4.41
C HIS A 150 -3.91 -11.31 -3.65
N ILE A 151 -3.90 -11.75 -2.39
CA ILE A 151 -2.67 -11.89 -1.60
C ILE A 151 -1.65 -12.80 -2.33
N ILE A 152 -2.10 -13.93 -2.89
CA ILE A 152 -1.21 -14.84 -3.66
C ILE A 152 -0.64 -14.13 -4.90
N LYS A 153 -1.47 -13.37 -5.63
CA LYS A 153 -1.03 -12.66 -6.83
C LYS A 153 0.02 -11.60 -6.51
N THR A 154 -0.20 -10.77 -5.49
CA THR A 154 0.77 -9.72 -5.13
C THR A 154 2.08 -10.34 -4.66
N ASP A 155 2.02 -11.40 -3.85
CA ASP A 155 3.22 -12.11 -3.41
C ASP A 155 4.00 -12.68 -4.61
N ILE A 156 3.33 -13.36 -5.55
CA ILE A 156 4.00 -13.87 -6.77
C ILE A 156 4.68 -12.72 -7.52
N TYR A 157 3.97 -11.61 -7.75
CA TYR A 157 4.49 -10.48 -8.49
C TYR A 157 5.73 -9.87 -7.83
N PHE A 158 5.64 -9.47 -6.56
CA PHE A 158 6.76 -8.83 -5.87
C PHE A 158 7.95 -9.79 -5.70
N PHE A 159 7.71 -11.05 -5.36
CA PHE A 159 8.79 -12.00 -5.14
C PHE A 159 9.41 -12.53 -6.44
N SER A 160 8.71 -12.48 -7.58
CA SER A 160 9.32 -12.73 -8.90
C SER A 160 10.41 -11.71 -9.24
N ILE A 161 10.22 -10.44 -8.83
CA ILE A 161 11.19 -9.35 -9.01
C ILE A 161 12.34 -9.54 -8.01
N LEU A 162 12.01 -9.78 -6.74
CA LEU A 162 12.99 -9.90 -5.66
C LEU A 162 13.88 -11.13 -5.78
N ARG A 163 13.41 -12.20 -6.45
CA ARG A 163 14.19 -13.41 -6.71
C ARG A 163 15.55 -13.14 -7.35
N LYS A 164 15.67 -12.09 -8.16
CA LYS A 164 16.93 -11.67 -8.82
C LYS A 164 18.03 -11.21 -7.84
N TYR A 165 17.64 -10.87 -6.61
CA TYR A 165 18.53 -10.38 -5.56
C TYR A 165 18.85 -11.46 -4.51
N SER A 166 18.31 -12.67 -4.68
CA SER A 166 18.64 -13.83 -3.86
C SER A 166 19.92 -14.48 -4.36
N SER A 167 20.87 -14.71 -3.45
CA SER A 167 22.12 -15.44 -3.70
C SER A 167 21.93 -16.97 -3.75
N LYS A 168 20.75 -17.47 -3.37
CA LYS A 168 20.40 -18.90 -3.42
C LYS A 168 20.15 -19.32 -4.87
N LYS A 169 20.93 -20.29 -5.35
CA LYS A 169 20.86 -20.77 -6.74
C LYS A 169 19.57 -21.53 -7.05
N ILE A 170 19.15 -22.40 -6.14
CA ILE A 170 17.98 -23.27 -6.32
C ILE A 170 17.04 -23.07 -5.13
N ILE A 171 15.79 -22.73 -5.42
CA ILE A 171 14.68 -22.67 -4.46
C ILE A 171 13.62 -23.66 -4.91
N ALA A 172 13.14 -24.49 -3.99
CA ALA A 172 12.14 -25.51 -4.32
C ALA A 172 10.81 -24.87 -4.75
N ASN A 173 10.19 -25.38 -5.82
CA ASN A 173 8.94 -24.89 -6.40
C ASN A 173 9.00 -23.43 -6.92
N GLU A 174 10.18 -22.88 -7.22
CA GLU A 174 10.32 -21.48 -7.63
C GLU A 174 9.59 -21.13 -8.94
N ASP A 175 9.16 -22.12 -9.72
CA ASP A 175 8.34 -21.93 -10.92
C ASP A 175 7.01 -21.22 -10.62
N ILE A 176 6.50 -21.30 -9.39
CA ILE A 176 5.31 -20.55 -8.93
C ILE A 176 5.47 -19.04 -9.16
N LEU A 177 6.69 -18.50 -9.10
CA LEU A 177 6.96 -17.08 -9.35
C LEU A 177 6.66 -16.65 -10.79
N THR A 178 6.46 -17.61 -11.70
CA THR A 178 6.12 -17.36 -13.11
C THR A 178 4.63 -17.55 -13.41
N TYR A 179 3.81 -17.83 -12.40
CA TYR A 179 2.39 -18.16 -12.60
C TYR A 179 1.50 -16.95 -12.93
N LEU A 180 2.07 -15.74 -12.96
CA LEU A 180 1.40 -14.53 -13.43
C LEU A 180 1.90 -14.12 -14.81
N ASN A 181 0.97 -13.67 -15.65
CA ASN A 181 1.30 -12.96 -16.88
C ASN A 181 1.37 -11.44 -16.65
N ASP A 182 1.76 -10.70 -17.69
CA ASP A 182 1.94 -9.25 -17.65
C ASP A 182 0.65 -8.47 -17.33
N ASN A 183 -0.52 -9.09 -17.48
CA ASN A 183 -1.82 -8.50 -17.15
C ASN A 183 -2.27 -8.83 -15.71
N PHE A 184 -1.38 -9.35 -14.86
CA PHE A 184 -1.69 -9.72 -13.47
C PHE A 184 -2.78 -10.82 -13.35
N LEU A 185 -2.86 -11.68 -14.37
CA LEU A 185 -3.73 -12.85 -14.40
C LEU A 185 -2.90 -14.12 -14.28
N PHE A 186 -3.49 -15.16 -13.69
CA PHE A 186 -2.83 -16.45 -13.65
C PHE A 186 -2.72 -17.04 -15.06
N ASN A 187 -1.53 -17.53 -15.41
CA ASN A 187 -1.28 -18.28 -16.64
C ASN A 187 -1.28 -19.80 -16.40
N LYS A 188 -1.56 -20.22 -15.16
CA LYS A 188 -1.79 -21.59 -14.71
C LYS A 188 -3.13 -21.65 -13.95
N PRO A 189 -3.87 -22.77 -14.02
CA PRO A 189 -5.18 -22.91 -13.38
C PRO A 189 -5.07 -23.17 -11.87
N ILE A 190 -4.34 -22.34 -11.13
CA ILE A 190 -4.14 -22.52 -9.68
C ILE A 190 -5.37 -22.14 -8.86
N ASP A 191 -6.24 -21.30 -9.41
CA ASP A 191 -7.53 -20.89 -8.86
C ASP A 191 -8.70 -21.75 -9.37
N ALA A 192 -8.42 -22.82 -10.14
CA ALA A 192 -9.46 -23.72 -10.64
C ALA A 192 -10.14 -24.54 -9.53
N ASN A 193 -9.44 -24.78 -8.41
CA ASN A 193 -10.02 -25.34 -7.20
C ASN A 193 -9.24 -24.91 -5.95
N LEU A 194 -9.84 -25.12 -4.78
CA LEU A 194 -9.26 -24.72 -3.49
C LEU A 194 -8.00 -25.51 -3.13
N ASP A 195 -7.87 -26.78 -3.55
CA ASP A 195 -6.71 -27.61 -3.23
C ASP A 195 -5.44 -27.04 -3.86
N THR A 196 -5.50 -26.72 -5.15
CA THR A 196 -4.38 -26.14 -5.89
C THR A 196 -4.03 -24.74 -5.39
N LEU A 197 -5.04 -23.94 -5.04
CA LEU A 197 -4.83 -22.59 -4.50
C LEU A 197 -4.12 -22.64 -3.15
N PHE A 198 -4.58 -23.50 -2.24
CA PHE A 198 -4.01 -23.63 -0.90
C PHE A 198 -2.63 -24.28 -0.91
N ASP A 199 -2.40 -25.27 -1.77
CA ASP A 199 -1.07 -25.85 -1.97
C ASP A 199 -0.08 -24.82 -2.53
N THR A 200 -0.52 -24.02 -3.51
CA THR A 200 0.30 -22.94 -4.07
C THR A 200 0.68 -21.92 -3.00
N ARG A 201 -0.27 -21.46 -2.17
CA ARG A 201 0.02 -20.56 -1.04
C ARG A 201 1.11 -21.14 -0.13
N LYS A 202 0.97 -22.40 0.28
CA LYS A 202 1.89 -23.05 1.22
C LYS A 202 3.32 -23.09 0.65
N LYS A 203 3.46 -23.46 -0.62
CA LYS A 203 4.76 -23.47 -1.32
C LYS A 203 5.32 -22.07 -1.50
N LEU A 204 4.46 -21.10 -1.84
CA LEU A 204 4.85 -19.70 -1.99
C LEU A 204 5.37 -19.10 -0.69
N ASP A 205 4.76 -19.40 0.46
CA ASP A 205 5.28 -18.98 1.77
C ASP A 205 6.73 -19.44 1.99
N ASP A 206 7.05 -20.69 1.63
CA ASP A 206 8.39 -21.24 1.79
C ASP A 206 9.39 -20.59 0.81
N ILE A 207 8.97 -20.31 -0.44
CA ILE A 207 9.77 -19.57 -1.44
C ILE A 207 10.08 -18.16 -0.93
N ILE A 208 9.11 -17.45 -0.37
CA ILE A 208 9.26 -16.10 0.17
C ILE A 208 10.33 -16.07 1.26
N ILE A 209 10.25 -17.00 2.22
CA ILE A 209 11.21 -17.10 3.32
C ILE A 209 12.61 -17.42 2.79
N ASP A 210 12.72 -18.33 1.82
CA ASP A 210 13.98 -18.67 1.18
C ASP A 210 14.62 -17.46 0.46
N ILE A 211 13.82 -16.68 -0.28
CA ILE A 211 14.29 -15.44 -0.94
C ILE A 211 14.75 -14.44 0.11
N ILE A 212 13.92 -14.17 1.12
CA ILE A 212 14.26 -13.19 2.17
C ILE A 212 15.57 -13.60 2.84
N ASN A 213 15.75 -14.87 3.19
CA ASN A 213 16.94 -15.34 3.89
C ASN A 213 18.22 -15.40 3.05
N SER A 214 18.12 -15.18 1.74
CA SER A 214 19.24 -15.26 0.82
C SER A 214 19.54 -13.95 0.11
N ILE A 215 18.98 -12.82 0.56
CA ILE A 215 19.37 -11.50 0.07
C ILE A 215 20.57 -11.00 0.86
N ASP A 216 21.65 -10.66 0.17
CA ASP A 216 22.91 -10.26 0.81
C ASP A 216 22.88 -8.80 1.30
N ASP A 217 22.25 -7.88 0.55
CA ASP A 217 22.10 -6.47 0.93
C ASP A 217 20.68 -5.95 0.67
N TYR A 218 19.95 -5.70 1.76
CA TYR A 218 18.59 -5.18 1.70
C TYR A 218 18.51 -3.67 1.45
N ASN A 219 19.62 -2.92 1.47
CA ASN A 219 19.64 -1.47 1.22
C ASN A 219 19.73 -1.13 -0.27
N VAL A 220 19.97 -2.12 -1.13
CA VAL A 220 19.97 -1.95 -2.59
C VAL A 220 18.65 -1.32 -3.01
N ILE A 221 18.74 -0.18 -3.70
CA ILE A 221 17.59 0.52 -4.25
C ILE A 221 17.22 -0.11 -5.58
N ILE A 222 15.99 -0.61 -5.67
CA ILE A 222 15.45 -1.20 -6.89
C ILE A 222 14.33 -0.34 -7.44
N LYS A 223 14.02 -0.55 -8.72
CA LYS A 223 12.93 0.10 -9.42
C LYS A 223 11.89 -0.96 -9.78
N ILE A 224 10.62 -0.65 -9.51
CA ILE A 224 9.48 -1.45 -9.93
C ILE A 224 8.59 -0.51 -10.75
N ASP A 225 8.41 -0.84 -12.02
CA ASP A 225 7.55 -0.10 -12.93
C ASP A 225 6.11 -0.59 -12.77
N PHE A 226 5.22 0.33 -12.40
CA PHE A 226 3.78 0.18 -12.46
C PHE A 226 3.26 0.93 -13.70
N ALA A 227 2.07 0.60 -14.18
CA ALA A 227 1.54 1.13 -15.45
C ALA A 227 1.64 2.67 -15.59
N ASP A 228 1.40 3.41 -14.50
CA ASP A 228 1.41 4.88 -14.47
C ASP A 228 2.45 5.49 -13.51
N ASP A 229 3.26 4.69 -12.82
CA ASP A 229 4.23 5.19 -11.81
C ASP A 229 5.45 4.27 -11.68
N MET A 230 6.57 4.80 -11.18
CA MET A 230 7.80 4.04 -10.93
C MET A 230 8.16 4.11 -9.45
N LEU A 231 8.07 2.97 -8.77
CA LEU A 231 8.50 2.87 -7.37
C LEU A 231 10.02 2.67 -7.31
N LYS A 232 10.71 3.62 -6.68
CA LYS A 232 12.14 3.53 -6.36
C LYS A 232 12.36 3.48 -4.85
N LYS A 233 12.68 2.30 -4.32
CA LYS A 233 12.83 2.03 -2.87
C LYS A 233 13.89 0.97 -2.59
N PRO A 234 14.49 0.96 -1.39
CA PRO A 234 15.38 -0.13 -0.97
C PRO A 234 14.61 -1.45 -0.80
N ILE A 235 15.28 -2.58 -1.04
CA ILE A 235 14.69 -3.93 -0.97
C ILE A 235 13.95 -4.18 0.36
N TYR A 236 14.52 -3.79 1.50
CA TYR A 236 13.86 -4.00 2.80
C TYR A 236 12.47 -3.35 2.88
N HIS A 237 12.30 -2.19 2.23
CA HIS A 237 11.03 -1.46 2.24
C HIS A 237 9.99 -2.22 1.43
N ILE A 238 10.37 -2.72 0.25
CA ILE A 238 9.48 -3.44 -0.64
C ILE A 238 9.03 -4.76 0.00
N ILE A 239 9.97 -5.51 0.60
CA ILE A 239 9.63 -6.74 1.33
C ILE A 239 8.70 -6.42 2.50
N MET A 240 9.03 -5.43 3.33
CA MET A 240 8.18 -5.07 4.48
C MET A 240 6.79 -4.61 4.03
N HIS A 241 6.69 -3.87 2.94
CA HIS A 241 5.42 -3.46 2.34
C HIS A 241 4.57 -4.68 1.99
N GLU A 242 5.11 -5.65 1.24
CA GLU A 242 4.35 -6.83 0.83
C GLU A 242 3.98 -7.72 2.01
N LEU A 243 4.88 -7.89 3.00
CA LEU A 243 4.59 -8.63 4.22
C LEU A 243 3.47 -7.96 5.06
N ASN A 244 3.44 -6.63 5.08
CA ASN A 244 2.37 -5.87 5.73
C ASN A 244 1.06 -5.88 4.92
N HIS A 245 1.14 -5.86 3.59
CA HIS A 245 0.00 -5.97 2.67
C HIS A 245 -0.77 -7.28 2.90
N ASN A 246 -0.04 -8.38 3.09
CA ASN A 246 -0.58 -9.65 3.58
C ASN A 246 -1.41 -9.48 4.87
N THR A 247 -0.87 -8.76 5.86
CA THR A 247 -1.57 -8.51 7.15
C THR A 247 -2.83 -7.66 6.95
N HIS A 248 -2.77 -6.64 6.11
CA HIS A 248 -3.90 -5.79 5.78
C HIS A 248 -5.08 -6.59 5.19
N HIS A 249 -4.85 -7.39 4.15
CA HIS A 249 -5.93 -8.17 3.53
C HIS A 249 -6.38 -9.35 4.40
N ARG A 250 -5.51 -9.91 5.22
CA ARG A 250 -5.93 -10.86 6.25
C ARG A 250 -6.84 -10.22 7.31
N GLY A 251 -6.64 -8.94 7.64
CA GLY A 251 -7.58 -8.18 8.48
C GLY A 251 -8.95 -7.97 7.81
N GLU A 252 -8.96 -7.68 6.50
CA GLU A 252 -10.20 -7.64 5.70
C GLU A 252 -10.94 -8.98 5.73
N ILE A 253 -10.21 -10.09 5.57
CA ILE A 253 -10.77 -11.45 5.65
C ILE A 253 -11.34 -11.76 7.05
N SER A 254 -10.65 -11.33 8.10
CA SER A 254 -11.08 -11.54 9.49
C SER A 254 -12.43 -10.86 9.73
N ALA A 255 -12.58 -9.61 9.29
CA ALA A 255 -13.85 -8.90 9.38
C ALA A 255 -14.98 -9.57 8.58
N MET A 256 -14.68 -10.12 7.40
CA MET A 256 -15.67 -10.88 6.61
C MET A 256 -16.11 -12.16 7.35
N LEU A 257 -15.17 -12.89 7.96
CA LEU A 257 -15.46 -14.09 8.74
C LEU A 257 -16.35 -13.76 9.96
N ASP A 258 -16.05 -12.67 10.67
CA ASP A 258 -16.86 -12.20 11.81
C ASP A 258 -18.30 -11.89 11.37
N MET A 259 -18.47 -11.18 10.25
CA MET A 259 -19.81 -10.87 9.70
C MET A 259 -20.58 -12.12 9.28
N MET A 260 -19.89 -13.21 8.93
CA MET A 260 -20.49 -14.50 8.60
C MET A 260 -20.69 -15.40 9.82
N GLY A 261 -20.18 -15.03 11.00
CA GLY A 261 -20.28 -15.81 12.23
C GLY A 261 -19.23 -16.92 12.36
N TYR A 262 -18.15 -16.89 11.56
CA TYR A 262 -17.05 -17.85 11.66
C TYR A 262 -15.97 -17.36 12.64
N ILE A 263 -15.70 -18.17 13.67
CA ILE A 263 -14.64 -17.89 14.64
C ILE A 263 -13.28 -17.90 13.92
N ASN A 264 -12.50 -16.85 14.15
CA ASN A 264 -11.16 -16.73 13.59
C ASN A 264 -10.21 -16.05 14.58
N ASP A 265 -9.01 -16.62 14.74
CA ASP A 265 -7.87 -15.95 15.36
C ASP A 265 -6.59 -16.50 14.74
N TYR A 266 -6.05 -15.77 13.76
CA TYR A 266 -4.84 -16.14 13.02
C TYR A 266 -3.86 -14.95 12.88
N SER A 267 -4.11 -13.84 13.58
CA SER A 267 -3.36 -12.58 13.37
C SER A 267 -2.48 -12.17 14.55
N ASN A 268 -2.46 -12.94 15.64
CA ASN A 268 -1.67 -12.61 16.82
C ASN A 268 -0.19 -13.00 16.65
N LEU A 269 0.66 -12.03 16.33
CA LEU A 269 2.11 -12.24 16.15
C LEU A 269 2.79 -12.84 17.40
N ILE A 270 2.35 -12.49 18.61
CA ILE A 270 2.98 -12.92 19.87
C ILE A 270 2.76 -14.42 20.12
N THR A 271 1.58 -14.92 19.78
CA THR A 271 1.22 -16.32 20.04
C THR A 271 1.51 -17.24 18.86
N ILE A 272 1.62 -16.67 17.66
CA ILE A 272 1.85 -17.44 16.43
C ILE A 272 3.33 -17.77 16.24
N ILE A 273 4.25 -16.86 16.57
CA ILE A 273 5.71 -17.08 16.45
C ILE A 273 6.34 -17.33 17.81
#